data_AF-A0A953M8W9-F1
#
_entry.id   AF-A0A953M8W9-F1
#
_cell.length_a   1.000
_cell.length_b   1.000
_cell.length_c   1.000
_cell.angle_alpha   90.00
_cell.angle_beta   90.00
_cell.angle_gamma   90.00
#
_symmetry.space_group_name_H-M   'P 1'
#
loop_
_entity.id
_entity.type
_entity.pdbx_description
1 polymer ?
#
loop_
_entity_poly.entity_id
_entity_poly.type
_entity_poly.pdbx_seq_one_letter_code
_entity_poly.pdbx_strand_id
1 'polypeptide(L)' 'MMTRTTRTTTCWRAARYTAAALVLFVTSGCRQAPITENDERTQFDRYDLVRDEYAPAYLEDEYGRKRPNLRGRLIGRR' A
#
# COMPACT_ATOMS: atom_id res chain seq x y z
N MET A 1 -26.51 -4.75 52.28
CA MET A 1 -26.96 -5.56 51.14
C MET A 1 -26.96 -4.68 49.90
N MET A 2 -26.28 -5.10 48.82
CA MET A 2 -26.45 -4.68 47.42
C MET A 2 -26.10 -3.22 46.99
N THR A 3 -24.93 -3.03 46.37
CA THR A 3 -24.75 -2.17 45.15
C THR A 3 -23.50 -2.61 44.38
N ARG A 4 -23.63 -3.60 43.48
CA ARG A 4 -22.53 -4.13 42.65
C ARG A 4 -23.05 -4.46 41.25
N THR A 5 -23.48 -3.46 40.47
CA THR A 5 -24.12 -3.69 39.16
C THR A 5 -23.60 -2.83 38.00
N THR A 6 -22.61 -1.95 38.18
CA THR A 6 -22.14 -1.03 37.12
C THR A 6 -20.94 -1.51 36.30
N ARG A 7 -20.30 -2.64 36.66
CA ARG A 7 -19.05 -3.12 36.01
C ARG A 7 -19.22 -3.87 34.69
N THR A 8 -20.43 -4.32 34.34
CA THR A 8 -20.65 -5.22 33.19
C THR A 8 -20.72 -4.47 31.86
N THR A 9 -21.26 -3.25 31.85
CA THR A 9 -21.49 -2.47 30.62
C THR A 9 -20.23 -1.81 30.06
N THR A 10 -19.29 -1.43 30.93
CA THR A 10 -17.98 -0.88 30.56
C THR A 10 -17.07 -1.91 29.92
N CYS A 11 -17.14 -3.18 30.36
CA CYS A 11 -16.38 -4.27 29.78
C CYS A 11 -16.82 -4.57 28.33
N TRP A 12 -18.13 -4.53 28.07
CA TRP A 12 -18.70 -4.70 26.72
C TRP A 12 -18.38 -3.55 25.78
N ARG A 13 -18.31 -2.32 26.29
CA ARG A 13 -17.91 -1.15 25.50
C ARG A 13 -16.43 -1.25 25.12
N ALA A 14 -15.55 -1.59 26.05
CA ALA A 14 -14.13 -1.75 25.79
C ALA A 14 -13.86 -2.86 24.74
N ALA A 15 -14.54 -4.00 24.85
CA ALA A 15 -14.41 -5.11 23.89
C ALA A 15 -14.89 -4.72 22.47
N ARG A 16 -15.91 -3.87 22.36
CA ARG A 16 -16.39 -3.37 21.06
C ARG A 16 -15.38 -2.45 20.39
N TYR A 17 -14.76 -1.55 21.15
CA TYR A 17 -13.76 -0.64 20.60
C TYR A 17 -12.48 -1.37 20.17
N THR A 18 -12.02 -2.36 20.94
CA THR A 18 -10.85 -3.17 20.55
C THR A 18 -11.13 -4.02 19.32
N ALA A 19 -12.31 -4.65 19.22
CA ALA A 19 -12.70 -5.40 18.03
C ALA A 19 -12.81 -4.50 16.79
N ALA A 20 -13.40 -3.31 16.92
CA ALA A 20 -13.50 -2.35 15.82
C ALA A 20 -12.11 -1.85 15.36
N ALA A 21 -11.21 -1.57 16.31
CA ALA A 21 -9.83 -1.16 16.00
C ALA A 21 -9.07 -2.28 15.26
N LEU A 22 -9.22 -3.53 15.68
CA LEU A 22 -8.58 -4.68 15.03
C LEU A 22 -9.04 -4.83 13.57
N VAL A 23 -10.33 -4.69 13.30
CA VAL A 23 -10.90 -4.78 11.94
C VAL A 23 -10.34 -3.68 11.03
N LEU A 24 -10.17 -2.45 11.54
CA LEU A 24 -9.59 -1.34 10.77
C LEU A 24 -8.11 -1.60 10.42
N PHE A 25 -7.33 -2.15 11.35
CA PHE A 25 -5.93 -2.49 11.08
C PHE A 25 -5.79 -3.55 9.98
N VAL A 26 -6.59 -4.63 10.05
CA VAL A 26 -6.54 -5.73 9.07
C VAL A 26 -6.91 -5.27 7.65
N THR A 27 -7.85 -4.33 7.52
CA THR A 27 -8.30 -3.84 6.21
C THR A 27 -7.39 -2.78 5.58
N SER A 28 -6.52 -2.13 6.37
CA SER A 28 -5.61 -1.09 5.88
C SER A 28 -4.32 -1.60 5.20
N GLY A 29 -3.99 -2.89 5.36
CA GLY A 29 -2.65 -3.42 5.02
C GLY A 29 -2.48 -4.08 3.65
N CYS A 30 -3.57 -4.47 2.96
CA CYS A 30 -3.48 -5.31 1.76
C CYS A 30 -3.63 -4.54 0.44
N ARG A 31 -2.89 -3.44 0.27
CA ARG A 31 -2.90 -2.72 -1.02
C ARG A 31 -1.79 -3.27 -1.92
N GLN A 32 -2.19 -3.84 -3.06
CA GLN A 32 -1.29 -4.25 -4.15
C GLN A 32 -0.34 -3.10 -4.50
N ALA A 33 0.96 -3.40 -4.65
CA ALA A 33 1.92 -2.41 -5.08
C ALA A 33 1.48 -1.82 -6.43
N PRO A 34 1.51 -0.48 -6.60
CA PRO A 34 1.02 0.17 -7.82
C PRO A 34 1.91 -0.08 -9.05
N ILE A 35 3.11 -0.64 -8.86
CA ILE A 35 4.03 -1.05 -9.92
C ILE A 35 4.57 -2.42 -9.55
N THR A 36 4.45 -3.39 -10.45
CA THR A 36 5.02 -4.74 -10.27
C THR A 36 6.00 -5.07 -11.39
N GLU A 37 7.01 -5.89 -11.11
CA GLU A 37 8.01 -6.31 -12.12
C GLU A 37 7.37 -7.17 -13.24
N ASN A 38 6.23 -7.79 -12.94
CA ASN A 38 5.47 -8.62 -13.86
C ASN A 38 4.25 -7.90 -14.47
N ASP A 39 4.17 -6.57 -14.37
CA ASP A 39 3.10 -5.84 -15.04
C ASP A 39 3.19 -6.08 -16.54
N GLU A 40 2.02 -6.39 -17.13
CA GLU A 40 1.92 -6.63 -18.56
C GLU A 40 2.29 -5.36 -19.32
N ARG A 41 3.15 -5.48 -20.33
CA ARG A 41 3.57 -4.34 -21.14
C ARG A 41 2.36 -3.75 -21.85
N THR A 42 2.06 -2.49 -21.56
CA THR A 42 0.97 -1.77 -22.19
C THR A 42 1.34 -1.34 -23.61
N GLN A 43 0.34 -0.91 -24.39
CA GLN A 43 0.58 -0.33 -25.71
C GLN A 43 1.45 0.94 -25.63
N PHE A 44 1.31 1.70 -24.54
CA PHE A 44 2.12 2.89 -24.27
C PHE A 44 3.58 2.53 -24.01
N ASP A 45 3.85 1.49 -23.20
CA ASP A 45 5.22 1.04 -22.93
C ASP A 45 5.95 0.62 -24.22
N ARG A 46 5.24 0.00 -25.17
CA ARG A 46 5.82 -0.35 -26.49
C ARG A 46 6.09 0.88 -27.34
N TYR A 47 5.20 1.87 -27.32
CA TYR A 47 5.38 3.11 -28.05
C TYR A 47 6.60 3.88 -27.54
N ASP A 48 6.72 4.02 -26.21
CA ASP A 48 7.83 4.73 -25.57
C ASP A 48 9.17 4.01 -25.82
N LEU A 49 9.16 2.68 -25.84
CA LEU A 49 10.35 1.87 -26.15
C LEU A 49 10.90 2.15 -27.55
N VAL A 50 10.04 2.33 -28.55
CA VAL A 50 10.48 2.64 -29.93
C VAL A 50 11.10 4.04 -30.04
N ARG A 51 10.75 4.94 -29.11
CA ARG A 51 11.24 6.32 -29.05
C ARG A 51 12.42 6.52 -28.10
N ASP A 52 12.88 5.44 -27.46
CA ASP A 52 13.89 5.48 -26.40
C ASP A 52 13.47 6.35 -25.19
N GLU A 53 12.16 6.48 -24.98
CA GLU A 53 11.53 7.21 -23.86
C GLU A 53 11.07 6.26 -22.73
N TYR A 54 11.30 4.96 -22.89
CA TYR A 54 10.86 3.94 -21.93
C TYR A 54 11.52 4.08 -20.56
N ALA A 55 10.70 4.26 -19.52
CA ALA A 55 11.14 4.29 -18.13
C ALA A 55 10.98 2.91 -17.46
N PRO A 56 12.06 2.27 -16.99
CA PRO A 56 11.98 0.97 -16.33
C PRO A 56 11.19 1.07 -15.01
N ALA A 57 10.50 -0.01 -14.64
CA ALA A 57 9.68 -0.09 -13.42
C ALA A 57 10.49 0.08 -12.12
N TYR A 58 11.74 -0.41 -12.11
CA TYR A 58 12.66 -0.31 -10.99
C TYR A 58 14.02 0.23 -11.45
N LEU A 59 14.68 0.96 -10.56
CA LEU A 59 16.06 1.41 -10.69
C LEU A 59 16.87 0.84 -9.52
N GLU A 60 18.14 0.52 -9.77
CA GLU A 60 19.06 0.15 -8.70
C GLU A 60 19.58 1.42 -8.00
N ASP A 61 19.60 1.39 -6.66
CA ASP A 61 20.27 2.41 -5.87
C ASP A 61 21.78 2.16 -5.76
N GLU A 62 22.49 3.09 -5.13
CA GLU A 62 23.95 3.04 -4.93
C GLU A 62 24.41 1.80 -4.13
N TYR A 63 23.47 1.14 -3.44
CA TYR A 63 23.70 -0.07 -2.65
C TYR A 63 23.21 -1.34 -3.37
N GLY A 64 22.86 -1.23 -4.66
CA GLY A 64 22.37 -2.33 -5.48
C GLY A 64 20.96 -2.80 -5.13
N ARG A 65 20.16 -2.00 -4.40
CA ARG A 65 18.78 -2.36 -4.06
C ARG A 65 17.83 -1.83 -5.12
N LYS A 66 16.92 -2.70 -5.60
CA LYS A 66 15.84 -2.30 -6.51
C LYS A 66 14.86 -1.36 -5.81
N ARG A 67 14.66 -0.17 -6.38
CA ARG A 67 13.70 0.84 -5.94
C ARG A 67 12.68 1.13 -7.05
N PRO A 68 11.40 1.34 -6.74
CA PRO A 68 10.40 1.66 -7.75
C PRO A 68 10.68 3.03 -8.38
N ASN A 69 10.63 3.09 -9.71
CA ASN A 69 10.93 4.30 -10.49
C ASN A 69 9.70 5.21 -10.65
N LEU A 70 9.18 5.73 -9.54
CA LEU A 70 7.99 6.59 -9.57
C LEU A 70 8.23 7.89 -10.33
N ARG A 71 9.43 8.49 -10.20
CA ARG A 71 9.75 9.77 -10.84
C ARG A 71 9.80 9.65 -12.35
N GLY A 72 10.50 8.64 -12.88
CA GLY A 72 10.61 8.42 -14.31
C GLY A 72 9.26 8.15 -14.98
N ARG A 73 8.32 7.51 -14.26
CA ARG A 73 7.00 7.14 -14.80
C ARG A 73 5.91 8.19 -14.57
N LEU A 74 5.96 8.98 -13.50
CA LEU A 74 4.87 9.93 -13.15
C LEU A 74 5.16 11.38 -13.52
N ILE A 75 6.43 11.81 -13.51
CA ILE A 75 6.80 13.22 -13.71
C ILE A 75 7.34 13.46 -15.13
N GLY A 76 7.75 12.40 -15.82
CA GLY A 76 8.40 12.48 -17.13
C GLY A 76 9.86 12.93 -17.01
N ARG A 77 10.69 12.48 -17.95
CA ARG A 77 12.11 12.84 -18.04
C ARG A 77 12.22 14.19 -18.74
N ARG A 78 11.98 15.28 -18.02
CA ARG A 78 12.09 16.64 -18.54
C ARG A 78 13.54 17.11 -18.60
#